data_AF-A0A6P0YNH5-F1
#
_entry.id   AF-A0A6P0YNH5-F1
#
_cell.length_a   1.000
_cell.length_b   1.000
_cell.length_c   1.000
_cell.angle_alpha   90.00
_cell.angle_beta   90.00
_cell.angle_gamma   90.00
#
_symmetry.space_group_name_H-M   'P 1'
#
loop_
_entity.id
_entity.type
_entity.pdbx_description
1 polymer ?
#
loop_
_entity_poly.entity_id
_entity_poly.type
_entity_poly.pdbx_seq_one_letter_code
_entity_poly.pdbx_strand_id
1 'polypeptide(L)'
;STNKKICLGLTSDTKSRRSYPDLFSIWSMVARTAFTQLNYSPLLLVTTVIGMKLIYLVPSLGIILGVIFSWWEIVAIALLARILMFLAYLPIVRFYQLSAIYAMSLPTVALIYTLITIDSAWRHWRGRGGHWKGRTYSPEK
;
A
#
# COMPACT_ATOMS: atom_id res chain seq x y z
N SER A 1 -2.69 -41.53 -1.36
CA SER A 1 -2.50 -40.12 -1.79
C SER A 1 -2.33 -39.27 -0.54
N THR A 2 -1.08 -38.92 -0.20
CA THR A 2 -0.78 -38.21 1.06
C THR A 2 -0.87 -36.71 0.80
N ASN A 3 -1.96 -36.09 1.25
CA ASN A 3 -2.25 -34.67 1.13
C ASN A 3 -1.27 -33.87 2.02
N LYS A 4 -0.04 -33.67 1.54
CA LYS A 4 0.95 -32.82 2.23
C LYS A 4 0.54 -31.37 2.04
N LYS A 5 0.29 -30.67 3.16
CA LYS A 5 0.03 -29.22 3.17
C LYS A 5 1.25 -28.50 2.59
N ILE A 6 1.09 -27.91 1.42
CA ILE A 6 2.10 -27.04 0.84
C ILE A 6 2.05 -25.73 1.63
N CYS A 7 3.12 -25.42 2.38
CA CYS A 7 3.26 -24.15 3.09
C CYS A 7 4.14 -23.21 2.24
N LEU A 8 3.57 -22.08 1.83
CA LEU A 8 4.32 -21.01 1.16
C LEU A 8 4.79 -20.02 2.23
N GLY A 9 5.94 -20.31 2.83
CA GLY A 9 6.62 -19.42 3.77
C GLY A 9 7.54 -18.42 3.06
N LEU A 10 7.80 -17.28 3.70
CA LEU A 10 8.86 -16.37 3.28
C LEU A 10 10.21 -17.11 3.44
N THR A 11 10.89 -17.34 2.32
CA THR A 11 12.23 -17.96 2.29
C THR A 11 13.23 -16.99 1.71
N SER A 12 14.45 -17.00 2.24
CA SER A 12 15.58 -16.24 1.71
C SER A 12 16.28 -16.95 0.54
N ASP A 13 15.90 -18.20 0.25
CA ASP A 13 16.58 -19.09 -0.70
C ASP A 13 16.12 -18.91 -2.16
N THR A 14 15.07 -18.13 -2.39
CA THR A 14 14.52 -17.89 -3.74
C THR A 14 14.53 -16.41 -4.09
N LYS A 15 15.34 -16.03 -5.09
CA LYS A 15 15.43 -14.65 -5.58
C LYS A 15 14.60 -14.48 -6.86
N SER A 16 13.61 -13.59 -6.82
CA SER A 16 12.86 -13.20 -8.03
C SER A 16 13.81 -12.53 -9.04
N ARG A 17 13.84 -13.01 -10.28
CA ARG A 17 14.57 -12.39 -11.40
C ARG A 17 13.80 -11.25 -12.08
N ARG A 18 12.59 -10.95 -11.62
CA ARG A 18 11.75 -9.92 -12.24
C ARG A 18 12.25 -8.55 -11.79
N SER A 19 13.18 -7.99 -12.57
CA SER A 19 13.67 -6.63 -12.36
C SER A 19 12.57 -5.65 -12.73
N TYR A 20 12.30 -4.70 -11.84
CA TYR A 20 11.41 -3.57 -12.10
C TYR A 20 12.31 -2.32 -12.23
N PRO A 21 12.67 -1.93 -13.46
CA PRO A 21 13.60 -0.81 -13.66
C PRO A 21 12.99 0.53 -13.23
N ASP A 22 11.66 0.66 -13.33
CA ASP A 22 10.97 1.93 -13.11
C ASP A 22 9.78 1.78 -12.16
N LEU A 23 9.47 2.88 -11.46
CA LEU A 23 8.27 3.02 -10.64
C LEU A 23 7.00 2.76 -11.45
N PHE A 24 6.97 3.14 -12.73
CA PHE A 24 5.82 2.91 -13.60
C PHE A 24 5.53 1.41 -13.81
N SER A 25 6.56 0.57 -13.86
CA SER A 25 6.39 -0.88 -13.98
C SER A 25 5.72 -1.45 -12.73
N ILE A 26 6.15 -1.01 -11.54
CA ILE A 26 5.52 -1.36 -10.25
C ILE A 26 4.08 -0.84 -10.20
N TRP A 27 3.88 0.42 -10.60
CA TRP A 27 2.55 1.05 -10.66
C TRP A 27 1.60 0.24 -11.52
N SER A 28 2.00 -0.11 -12.74
CA SER A 28 1.17 -0.88 -13.68
C SER A 28 0.84 -2.28 -13.16
N MET A 29 1.79 -2.91 -12.45
CA MET A 29 1.57 -4.22 -11.84
C MET A 29 0.49 -4.15 -10.76
N VAL A 30 0.61 -3.20 -9.83
CA VAL A 30 -0.33 -3.05 -8.71
C VAL A 30 -1.68 -2.52 -9.20
N ALA A 31 -1.69 -1.54 -10.10
CA ALA A 31 -2.92 -0.97 -10.68
C ALA A 31 -3.76 -2.00 -11.44
N ARG A 32 -3.19 -3.13 -11.88
CA ARG A 32 -3.96 -4.19 -12.55
C ARG A 32 -4.85 -4.96 -11.57
N THR A 33 -4.42 -5.14 -10.32
CA THR A 33 -5.08 -6.03 -9.36
C THR A 33 -5.66 -5.31 -8.15
N ALA A 34 -5.32 -4.05 -7.89
CA ALA A 34 -5.78 -3.35 -6.70
C ALA A 34 -7.32 -3.26 -6.64
N PHE A 35 -7.99 -2.82 -7.71
CA PHE A 35 -9.45 -2.72 -7.69
C PHE A 35 -10.16 -4.08 -7.68
N THR A 36 -9.53 -5.11 -8.26
CA THR A 36 -10.07 -6.48 -8.21
C THR A 36 -10.01 -7.06 -6.80
N GLN A 37 -8.97 -6.72 -6.01
CA GLN A 37 -8.88 -7.09 -4.59
C GLN A 37 -9.96 -6.42 -3.74
N LEU A 38 -10.48 -5.27 -4.17
CA LEU A 38 -11.63 -4.59 -3.55
C LEU A 38 -12.98 -5.12 -4.08
N ASN A 39 -13.00 -6.26 -4.78
CA ASN A 39 -14.21 -6.86 -5.35
C ASN A 39 -15.03 -5.89 -6.21
N TYR A 40 -14.34 -4.98 -6.91
CA TYR A 40 -14.98 -3.94 -7.73
C TYR A 40 -15.96 -3.03 -6.98
N SER A 41 -15.89 -2.97 -5.64
CA SER A 41 -16.82 -2.20 -4.81
C SER A 41 -16.33 -0.75 -4.61
N PRO A 42 -17.06 0.27 -5.10
CA PRO A 42 -16.71 1.68 -4.88
C PRO A 42 -16.77 2.08 -3.41
N LEU A 43 -17.66 1.47 -2.62
CA LEU A 43 -17.77 1.72 -1.18
C LEU A 43 -16.51 1.26 -0.42
N LEU A 44 -16.00 0.07 -0.77
CA LEU A 44 -14.74 -0.41 -0.21
C LEU A 44 -13.58 0.51 -0.62
N LEU A 45 -13.56 0.98 -1.88
CA LEU A 45 -12.54 1.91 -2.35
C LEU A 45 -12.52 3.19 -1.52
N VAL A 46 -13.68 3.82 -1.33
CA VAL A 46 -13.79 5.05 -0.53
C VAL A 46 -13.34 4.79 0.91
N THR A 47 -13.79 3.68 1.51
CA THR A 47 -13.43 3.31 2.89
C THR A 47 -11.93 3.08 3.03
N THR A 48 -11.30 2.36 2.09
CA THR A 48 -9.85 2.13 2.08
C THR A 48 -9.07 3.43 1.89
N VAL A 49 -9.51 4.31 0.99
CA VAL A 49 -8.86 5.62 0.77
C VAL A 49 -8.96 6.49 2.02
N ILE A 50 -10.12 6.53 2.67
CA ILE A 50 -10.32 7.25 3.93
C ILE A 50 -9.43 6.64 5.02
N GLY A 51 -9.45 5.32 5.20
CA GLY A 51 -8.63 4.63 6.19
C GLY A 51 -7.13 4.86 5.98
N MET A 52 -6.65 4.78 4.74
CA MET A 52 -5.25 5.07 4.39
C MET A 52 -4.87 6.51 4.74
N LYS A 53 -5.72 7.49 4.41
CA LYS A 53 -5.47 8.90 4.76
C LYS A 53 -5.47 9.12 6.27
N LEU A 54 -6.45 8.57 6.98
CA LEU A 54 -6.58 8.70 8.43
C LEU A 54 -5.42 8.05 9.16
N ILE A 55 -4.97 6.87 8.73
CA ILE A 55 -3.89 6.17 9.41
C ILE A 55 -2.54 6.80 9.04
N TYR A 56 -2.27 7.06 7.77
CA TYR A 56 -0.90 7.41 7.35
C TYR A 56 -0.64 8.91 7.22
N LEU A 57 -1.62 9.71 6.80
CA LEU A 57 -1.46 11.15 6.61
C LEU A 57 -1.80 11.95 7.87
N VAL A 58 -2.87 11.61 8.58
CA VAL A 58 -3.33 12.42 9.73
C VAL A 58 -2.30 12.53 10.85
N PRO A 59 -1.58 11.47 11.29
CA PRO A 59 -0.55 11.64 12.30
C PRO A 59 0.61 12.52 11.81
N SER A 60 0.96 12.43 10.54
CA SER A 60 2.05 13.23 9.97
C SER A 60 1.67 14.72 9.89
N LEU A 61 0.44 15.00 9.45
CA LEU A 61 -0.12 16.37 9.43
C LEU A 61 -0.39 16.89 10.84
N GLY A 62 -0.83 16.04 11.76
CA GLY A 62 -1.11 16.39 13.15
C GLY A 62 0.13 16.84 13.92
N ILE A 63 1.29 16.24 13.65
CA ILE A 63 2.58 16.73 14.19
C ILE A 63 2.88 18.13 13.63
N ILE A 64 2.77 18.34 12.30
CA ILE A 64 3.11 19.61 11.66
C ILE A 64 2.18 20.73 12.13
N LEU A 65 0.87 20.52 12.04
CA LEU A 65 -0.14 21.50 12.43
C LEU A 65 -0.13 21.72 13.95
N GLY A 66 0.02 20.66 14.74
CA GLY A 66 0.10 20.76 16.20
C GLY A 66 1.29 21.59 16.67
N VAL A 67 2.43 21.51 16.00
CA VAL A 67 3.59 22.38 16.28
C VAL A 67 3.30 23.83 15.89
N ILE A 68 2.68 24.07 14.74
CA ILE A 68 2.34 25.43 14.26
C ILE A 68 1.33 26.12 15.19
N PHE A 69 0.29 25.41 15.62
CA PHE A 69 -0.77 25.95 16.49
C PHE A 69 -0.48 25.77 17.99
N SER A 70 0.69 25.23 18.35
CA SER A 70 1.11 24.94 19.74
C SER A 70 0.16 24.03 20.52
N TRP A 71 -0.50 23.09 19.84
CA TRP A 71 -1.41 22.10 20.44
C TRP A 71 -0.65 20.84 20.85
N TRP A 72 0.04 20.91 22.00
CA TRP A 72 0.93 19.84 22.46
C TRP A 72 0.25 18.48 22.65
N GLU A 73 -1.02 18.45 23.04
CA GLU A 73 -1.78 17.20 23.19
C GLU A 73 -1.91 16.44 21.86
N ILE A 74 -2.23 17.16 20.78
CA ILE A 74 -2.37 16.58 19.44
C ILE A 74 -1.01 16.10 18.92
N VAL A 75 0.06 16.87 19.18
CA VAL A 75 1.43 16.46 18.83
C VAL A 75 1.80 15.17 19.54
N ALA A 76 1.51 15.03 20.84
CA ALA A 76 1.83 13.84 21.61
C ALA A 76 1.11 12.59 21.07
N ILE A 77 -0.20 12.70 20.79
CA ILE A 77 -1.00 11.60 20.23
C ILE A 77 -0.51 11.23 18.82
N ALA A 78 -0.26 12.23 17.98
CA ALA A 78 0.20 12.02 16.61
C ALA A 78 1.61 11.40 16.56
N LEU A 79 2.49 11.79 17.48
CA LEU A 79 3.83 11.22 17.63
C LEU A 79 3.78 9.78 18.14
N LEU A 80 2.91 9.48 19.11
CA LEU A 80 2.66 8.11 19.57
C LEU A 80 2.18 7.21 18.42
N ALA A 81 1.18 7.66 17.65
CA ALA A 81 0.69 6.94 16.48
C ALA A 81 1.80 6.70 15.45
N ARG A 82 2.67 7.69 15.23
CA ARG A 82 3.81 7.59 14.33
C ARG A 82 4.83 6.53 14.80
N ILE A 83 5.14 6.49 16.09
CA ILE A 83 6.04 5.50 16.69
C ILE A 83 5.46 4.09 16.56
N LEU A 84 4.17 3.91 16.87
CA LEU A 84 3.51 2.60 16.75
C LEU A 84 3.55 2.07 15.31
N MET A 85 3.31 2.93 14.31
CA MET A 85 3.44 2.55 12.89
C MET A 85 4.87 2.19 12.53
N PHE A 86 5.85 2.95 13.01
CA PHE A 86 7.26 2.68 12.79
C PHE A 86 7.65 1.30 13.35
N LEU A 87 7.26 1.01 14.60
CA LEU A 87 7.55 -0.27 15.26
C LEU A 87 6.89 -1.45 14.54
N ALA A 88 5.64 -1.28 14.07
CA ALA A 88 4.93 -2.32 13.32
C ALA A 88 5.58 -2.64 11.97
N TYR A 89 6.22 -1.66 11.32
CA TYR A 89 6.86 -1.83 10.01
C TYR A 89 8.34 -2.24 10.08
N LEU A 90 9.01 -1.93 11.19
CA LEU A 90 10.40 -2.27 11.45
C LEU A 90 10.76 -3.76 11.20
N PRO A 91 9.95 -4.78 11.61
CA PRO A 91 10.30 -6.18 11.35
C PRO A 91 10.38 -6.49 9.85
N ILE A 92 9.52 -5.91 9.02
CA ILE A 92 9.55 -6.07 7.56
C ILE A 92 10.83 -5.44 6.99
N VAL A 93 11.17 -4.23 7.40
CA VAL A 93 12.37 -3.52 6.91
C VAL A 93 13.64 -4.29 7.25
N ARG A 94 13.72 -4.81 8.48
CA ARG A 94 14.83 -5.66 8.93
C ARG A 94 14.89 -6.99 8.19
N PHE A 95 13.74 -7.63 7.94
CA PHE A 95 13.67 -8.87 7.16
C PHE A 95 14.27 -8.70 5.76
N TYR A 96 14.00 -7.55 5.11
CA TYR A 96 14.57 -7.20 3.80
C TYR A 96 15.95 -6.54 3.87
N GLN A 97 16.60 -6.50 5.04
CA GLN A 97 17.93 -5.90 5.26
C GLN A 97 18.05 -4.43 4.80
N LEU A 98 16.93 -3.70 4.84
CA LEU A 98 16.88 -2.28 4.49
C LEU A 98 17.24 -1.41 5.71
N SER A 99 17.72 -0.19 5.47
CA SER A 99 17.97 0.78 6.53
C SER A 99 16.67 1.15 7.25
N ALA A 100 16.72 1.28 8.58
CA ALA A 100 15.56 1.67 9.40
C ALA A 100 14.98 3.05 9.01
N ILE A 101 15.76 3.89 8.32
CA ILE A 101 15.30 5.17 7.76
C ILE A 101 14.13 4.97 6.77
N TYR A 102 14.10 3.84 6.06
CA TYR A 102 12.97 3.52 5.16
C TYR A 102 11.64 3.31 5.90
N ALA A 103 11.65 3.06 7.21
CA ALA A 103 10.40 3.01 7.97
C ALA A 103 9.77 4.41 8.18
N MET A 104 10.54 5.49 8.01
CA MET A 104 9.97 6.84 8.01
C MET A 104 9.25 7.19 6.70
N SER A 105 9.63 6.59 5.56
CA SER A 105 9.00 6.87 4.25
C SER A 105 7.60 6.25 4.08
N LEU A 106 7.13 5.53 5.10
CA LEU A 106 5.85 4.83 5.13
C LEU A 106 4.64 5.69 4.70
N PRO A 107 4.48 6.96 5.14
CA PRO A 107 3.36 7.80 4.68
C PRO A 107 3.44 8.10 3.18
N THR A 108 4.65 8.32 2.66
CA THR A 108 4.88 8.56 1.24
C THR A 108 4.52 7.32 0.43
N VAL A 109 4.95 6.13 0.87
CA VAL A 109 4.61 4.86 0.22
C VAL A 109 3.10 4.60 0.28
N ALA A 110 2.45 4.85 1.41
CA ALA A 110 1.01 4.71 1.56
C ALA A 110 0.23 5.67 0.65
N LEU A 111 0.71 6.91 0.47
CA LEU A 111 0.13 7.89 -0.45
C LEU A 111 0.23 7.39 -1.89
N ILE A 112 1.41 6.97 -2.34
CA ILE A 112 1.62 6.41 -3.67
C ILE A 112 0.70 5.20 -3.89
N TYR A 113 0.63 4.29 -2.91
CA TYR A 113 -0.23 3.11 -3.00
C TYR A 113 -1.71 3.50 -3.14
N THR A 114 -2.17 4.48 -2.36
CA THR A 114 -3.54 5.01 -2.45
C THR A 114 -3.83 5.58 -3.83
N LEU A 115 -2.89 6.33 -4.43
CA LEU A 115 -3.03 6.84 -5.80
C LEU A 115 -3.11 5.72 -6.83
N ILE A 116 -2.29 4.67 -6.68
CA ILE A 116 -2.34 3.48 -7.53
C ILE A 116 -3.71 2.78 -7.42
N THR A 117 -4.27 2.68 -6.22
CA THR A 117 -5.60 2.07 -6.00
C THR A 117 -6.69 2.89 -6.69
N ILE A 118 -6.64 4.22 -6.61
CA ILE A 118 -7.59 5.11 -7.30
C ILE A 118 -7.44 4.98 -8.82
N ASP A 119 -6.21 4.99 -9.33
CA ASP A 119 -5.93 4.81 -10.76
C ASP A 119 -6.39 3.43 -11.26
N SER A 120 -6.28 2.38 -10.45
CA SER A 120 -6.81 1.05 -10.74
C SER A 120 -8.33 1.07 -10.96
N ALA A 121 -9.08 1.70 -10.05
CA ALA A 121 -10.52 1.85 -10.16
C ALA A 121 -10.90 2.66 -11.41
N TRP A 122 -10.18 3.75 -11.66
CA TRP A 122 -10.41 4.59 -12.83
C TRP A 122 -10.09 3.87 -14.16
N ARG A 123 -9.06 3.03 -14.20
CA ARG A 123 -8.78 2.15 -15.37
C ARG A 123 -9.88 1.12 -15.58
N HIS A 124 -10.45 0.58 -14.51
CA HIS A 124 -11.57 -0.34 -14.60
C HIS A 124 -12.83 0.32 -15.17
N TRP A 125 -13.21 1.51 -14.67
CA TRP A 125 -14.34 2.26 -15.22
C TRP A 125 -14.18 2.65 -16.69
N ARG A 126 -12.95 2.83 -17.18
CA ARG A 126 -12.65 3.05 -18.61
C ARG A 126 -12.68 1.77 -19.46
N GLY A 127 -13.10 0.62 -18.91
CA GLY A 127 -13.09 -0.67 -19.62
C GLY A 127 -11.69 -1.22 -19.90
N ARG A 128 -10.65 -0.64 -19.29
CA ARG A 128 -9.25 -1.06 -19.42
C ARG A 128 -8.77 -1.88 -18.22
N GLY A 129 -9.70 -2.27 -17.34
CA GLY A 129 -9.42 -3.14 -16.19
C GLY A 129 -8.87 -4.50 -16.64
N GLY A 130 -7.90 -5.03 -15.91
CA GLY A 130 -7.39 -6.38 -16.17
C GLY A 130 -6.56 -6.56 -17.45
N HIS A 131 -6.07 -5.47 -18.07
CA HIS A 131 -5.23 -5.58 -19.27
C HIS A 131 -3.97 -6.41 -18.97
N TRP A 132 -3.90 -7.63 -19.52
CA TRP A 132 -2.80 -8.56 -19.33
C TRP A 132 -2.43 -9.19 -20.68
N LYS A 133 -1.18 -8.96 -21.11
CA LYS A 133 -0.65 -9.43 -22.40
C LYS A 133 -1.56 -9.05 -23.60
N GLY A 134 -1.97 -7.79 -23.70
CA GLY A 134 -2.78 -7.30 -24.82
C GLY A 134 -4.29 -7.60 -24.73
N ARG A 135 -4.74 -8.35 -23.72
CA ARG A 135 -6.15 -8.74 -23.54
C ARG A 135 -6.77 -8.00 -22.37
N THR A 136 -7.92 -7.36 -22.60
CA THR A 136 -8.81 -6.85 -21.56
C THR A 136 -9.86 -7.90 -21.24
N TYR A 137 -9.85 -8.42 -20.02
CA TYR A 137 -10.92 -9.29 -19.54
C TYR A 137 -12.01 -8.37 -18.97
N SER A 138 -13.11 -8.19 -19.70
CA SER A 138 -14.32 -7.64 -19.08
C SER A 138 -14.87 -8.69 -18.14
N PRO A 139 -15.22 -8.35 -16.89
CA PRO A 139 -15.99 -9.26 -16.06
C PRO A 139 -17.29 -9.59 -16.79
N GLU A 140 -17.59 -10.88 -16.89
CA GLU A 140 -18.87 -11.37 -17.38
C GLU A 140 -19.99 -10.79 -16.49
N LYS A 141 -21.06 -10.30 -17.11
CA LYS A 141 -22.15 -9.56 -16.44
C LYS A 141 -22.96 -10.43 -15.50
#